data_AF-A0AAW1FYJ7-F1
#
_entry.id   AF-A0AAW1FYJ7-F1
#
_cell.length_a   1.000
_cell.length_b   1.000
_cell.length_c   1.000
_cell.angle_alpha   90.00
_cell.angle_beta   90.00
_cell.angle_gamma   90.00
#
_symmetry.space_group_name_H-M   'P 1'
#
loop_
_entity.id
_entity.type
_entity.pdbx_description
1 polymer ?
#
loop_
_entity_poly.entity_id
_entity_poly.type
_entity_poly.pdbx_seq_one_letter_code
_entity_poly.pdbx_strand_id
1 'polypeptide(L)'
;MEIVVLKMLFIASVSAQYGKHKYVQRYFTWQDAQQFCINHYMDLSPISTPWVEEELKNATIGKISERFWIGLYRNETQWKWSGGGDASNIPWAEGEPHDYLSEWVASVCWQGCKWIGWHNVKPSRELPFFCFNLIVVEYEKTWEQAMSYCREEHTALTSLASEAEQLLALREIKPNRITKRVWIGLRYLADRWLWVNSDPLEYEAWPKGGVQDHQCPIRNRCGALTKEGLWENWDCQDKLNFICY
;
A
#
# COMPACT_ATOMS: atom_id res chain seq x y z
N MET A 1 40.16 19.12 23.38
CA MET A 1 40.35 17.98 22.46
C MET A 1 39.74 16.77 23.11
N GLU A 2 38.45 16.57 22.92
CA GLU A 2 37.76 15.32 23.24
C GLU A 2 36.80 15.07 22.08
N ILE A 3 37.11 14.05 21.28
CA ILE A 3 36.26 13.57 20.20
C ILE A 3 35.33 12.55 20.83
N VAL A 4 34.07 12.93 21.05
CA VAL A 4 33.02 11.99 21.42
C VAL A 4 32.70 11.16 20.18
N VAL A 5 33.34 9.98 20.08
CA VAL A 5 33.01 9.00 19.03
C VAL A 5 31.68 8.36 19.40
N LEU A 6 30.60 8.88 18.83
CA LEU A 6 29.27 8.31 18.91
C LEU A 6 29.31 6.93 18.23
N LYS A 7 29.43 5.86 19.01
CA LYS A 7 29.28 4.48 18.54
C LYS A 7 27.83 4.25 18.15
N MET A 8 27.50 4.53 16.90
CA MET A 8 26.29 4.04 16.26
C MET A 8 26.38 2.51 16.19
N LEU A 9 25.61 1.85 17.04
CA LEU A 9 25.37 0.41 16.95
C LEU A 9 24.67 0.14 15.61
N PHE A 10 25.46 -0.30 14.62
CA PHE A 10 24.93 -0.89 13.40
C PHE A 10 24.27 -2.22 13.76
N ILE A 11 22.94 -2.22 13.89
CA ILE A 11 22.16 -3.45 13.82
C ILE A 11 22.18 -3.87 12.34
N ALA A 12 22.83 -5.00 12.06
CA ALA A 12 22.93 -5.54 10.71
C ALA A 12 21.54 -6.00 10.21
N SER A 13 21.26 -5.57 8.97
CA SER A 13 20.22 -6.03 8.03
C SER A 13 18.75 -5.89 8.44
N VAL A 14 18.27 -4.65 8.51
CA VAL A 14 17.01 -4.37 7.81
C VAL A 14 17.44 -4.02 6.40
N SER A 15 17.27 -4.93 5.44
CA SER A 15 17.14 -4.48 4.05
C SER A 15 16.09 -3.39 4.11
N ALA A 16 16.47 -2.13 3.88
CA ALA A 16 15.50 -1.06 3.74
C ALA A 16 14.51 -1.57 2.70
N GLN A 17 13.32 -1.96 3.17
CA GLN A 17 12.35 -2.54 2.28
C GLN A 17 11.69 -1.35 1.62
N TYR A 18 12.29 -0.91 0.51
CA TYR A 18 11.78 0.15 -0.34
C TYR A 18 10.48 -0.38 -0.96
N GLY A 19 9.34 0.28 -0.70
CA GLY A 19 8.03 -0.22 -1.14
C GLY A 19 6.94 -0.11 -0.07
N LYS A 20 5.67 0.01 -0.47
CA LYS A 20 4.53 0.15 0.46
C LYS A 20 4.28 -1.11 1.30
N HIS A 21 4.75 -2.25 0.80
CA HIS A 21 4.54 -3.57 1.40
C HIS A 21 5.82 -4.06 2.09
N LYS A 22 5.75 -4.27 3.40
CA LYS A 22 6.87 -4.63 4.26
C LYS A 22 6.75 -6.10 4.67
N TYR A 23 7.75 -6.90 4.28
CA TYR A 23 7.85 -8.29 4.70
C TYR A 23 8.29 -8.36 6.17
N VAL A 24 7.54 -9.12 6.96
CA VAL A 24 7.82 -9.36 8.37
C VAL A 24 8.16 -10.83 8.57
N GLN A 25 9.42 -11.11 8.84
CA GLN A 25 9.92 -12.46 9.14
C GLN A 25 9.65 -12.85 10.61
N ARG A 26 8.37 -12.86 10.99
CA ARG A 26 7.88 -13.37 12.29
C ARG A 26 6.67 -14.25 12.04
N TYR A 27 6.57 -15.35 12.75
CA TYR A 27 5.49 -16.32 12.57
C TYR A 27 4.40 -16.02 13.58
N PHE A 28 3.25 -15.56 13.09
CA PHE A 28 2.10 -15.19 13.91
C PHE A 28 0.81 -15.79 13.35
N THR A 29 -0.20 -15.97 14.21
CA THR A 29 -1.57 -16.19 13.75
C THR A 29 -2.03 -15.02 12.88
N TRP A 30 -3.06 -15.21 12.05
CA TRP A 30 -3.51 -14.11 11.18
C TRP A 30 -3.93 -12.87 12.00
N GLN A 31 -4.58 -13.07 13.14
CA GLN A 31 -5.00 -11.99 14.04
C GLN A 31 -3.80 -11.29 14.67
N ASP A 32 -2.82 -12.04 15.16
CA ASP A 32 -1.62 -11.46 15.78
C ASP A 32 -0.77 -10.72 14.73
N ALA A 33 -0.71 -11.24 13.49
CA ALA A 33 -0.07 -10.58 12.36
C ALA A 33 -0.77 -9.26 12.01
N GLN A 34 -2.11 -9.27 11.93
CA GLN A 34 -2.90 -8.05 11.70
C GLN A 34 -2.67 -7.02 12.80
N GLN A 35 -2.75 -7.43 14.07
CA GLN A 35 -2.55 -6.52 15.19
C GLN A 35 -1.12 -5.97 15.22
N PHE A 36 -0.13 -6.80 14.86
CA PHE A 36 1.24 -6.33 14.70
C PHE A 36 1.35 -5.26 13.62
N CYS A 37 0.74 -5.47 12.44
CA CYS A 37 0.74 -4.49 11.37
C CYS A 37 0.03 -3.20 11.77
N ILE A 38 -1.12 -3.26 12.45
CA ILE A 38 -1.83 -2.07 12.94
C ILE A 38 -0.95 -1.27 13.92
N ASN A 39 -0.15 -1.94 14.75
CA ASN A 39 0.65 -1.27 15.77
C ASN A 39 1.97 -0.67 15.26
N HIS A 40 2.52 -1.19 14.15
CA HIS A 40 3.85 -0.80 13.66
C HIS A 40 3.83 -0.21 12.24
N TYR A 41 2.74 -0.41 11.51
CA TYR A 41 2.51 -0.01 10.14
C TYR A 41 1.05 0.47 10.06
N MET A 42 0.28 0.07 9.05
CA MET A 42 -1.16 0.41 8.95
C MET A 42 -2.05 -0.82 9.10
N ASP A 43 -1.80 -1.85 8.30
CA ASP A 43 -2.60 -3.08 8.28
C ASP A 43 -1.82 -4.19 7.55
N LEU A 44 -2.38 -5.40 7.46
CA LEU A 44 -1.88 -6.41 6.54
C LEU A 44 -2.04 -5.95 5.08
N SER A 45 -1.11 -6.38 4.24
CA SER A 45 -1.04 -5.92 2.85
C SER A 45 -2.24 -6.33 2.00
N PRO A 46 -2.87 -5.39 1.29
CA PRO A 46 -3.81 -5.70 0.23
C PRO A 46 -3.09 -5.98 -1.09
N ILE A 47 -2.98 -7.24 -1.48
CA ILE A 47 -2.45 -7.62 -2.81
C ILE A 47 -3.61 -7.53 -3.80
N SER A 48 -3.85 -6.33 -4.29
CA SER A 48 -5.09 -5.97 -4.96
C SER A 48 -4.97 -5.86 -6.48
N THR A 49 -3.74 -5.91 -7.01
CA THR A 49 -3.48 -5.94 -8.45
C THR A 49 -2.38 -6.94 -8.80
N PRO A 50 -2.34 -7.44 -10.06
CA PRO A 50 -1.28 -8.35 -10.50
C PRO A 50 0.13 -7.76 -10.36
N TRP A 51 0.28 -6.45 -10.56
CA TRP A 51 1.57 -5.77 -10.40
C TRP A 51 2.07 -5.81 -8.95
N VAL A 52 1.19 -5.57 -7.96
CA VAL A 52 1.55 -5.72 -6.54
C VAL A 52 1.95 -7.16 -6.23
N GLU A 53 1.25 -8.15 -6.80
CA GLU A 53 1.62 -9.55 -6.61
C GLU A 53 3.01 -9.86 -7.17
N GLU A 54 3.34 -9.33 -8.35
CA GLU A 54 4.68 -9.46 -8.93
C GLU A 54 5.76 -8.79 -8.07
N GLU A 55 5.50 -7.59 -7.54
CA GLU A 55 6.40 -6.89 -6.61
C GLU A 55 6.74 -7.77 -5.41
N LEU A 56 5.73 -8.34 -4.74
CA LEU A 56 5.94 -9.16 -3.53
C LEU A 56 6.57 -10.52 -3.83
N LYS A 57 6.22 -11.11 -4.97
CA LYS A 57 6.88 -12.33 -5.46
C LYS A 57 8.37 -12.09 -5.70
N ASN A 58 8.74 -10.96 -6.29
CA ASN A 58 10.14 -10.58 -6.50
C ASN A 58 10.85 -10.28 -5.17
N ALA A 59 10.17 -9.63 -4.23
CA ALA A 59 10.71 -9.36 -2.89
C ALA A 59 10.96 -10.63 -2.05
N THR A 60 10.39 -11.77 -2.44
CA THR A 60 10.51 -13.06 -1.73
C THR A 60 11.30 -14.11 -2.49
N ILE A 61 12.06 -13.72 -3.51
CA ILE A 61 12.98 -14.62 -4.22
C ILE A 61 13.89 -15.32 -3.20
N GLY A 62 13.92 -16.66 -3.25
CA GLY A 62 14.70 -17.50 -2.34
C GLY A 62 13.97 -17.94 -1.07
N LYS A 63 12.76 -17.43 -0.78
CA LYS A 63 11.87 -17.93 0.29
C LYS A 63 11.07 -19.14 -0.21
N ILE A 64 11.77 -20.27 -0.40
CA ILE A 64 11.18 -21.50 -0.94
C ILE A 64 10.26 -22.15 0.10
N SER A 65 9.08 -22.60 -0.35
CA SER A 65 8.08 -23.29 0.47
C SER A 65 7.49 -22.44 1.62
N GLU A 66 7.69 -21.13 1.59
CA GLU A 66 7.14 -20.20 2.58
C GLU A 66 5.74 -19.72 2.15
N ARG A 67 4.81 -19.69 3.11
CA ARG A 67 3.48 -19.09 2.94
C ARG A 67 3.42 -17.79 3.71
N PHE A 68 2.72 -16.81 3.16
CA PHE A 68 2.64 -15.48 3.76
C PHE A 68 1.20 -15.10 4.08
N TRP A 69 0.96 -14.50 5.25
CA TRP A 69 -0.28 -13.79 5.50
C TRP A 69 -0.36 -12.48 4.73
N ILE A 70 -1.58 -12.21 4.30
CA ILE A 70 -2.03 -11.01 3.60
C ILE A 70 -3.34 -10.55 4.23
N GLY A 71 -3.80 -9.35 3.91
CA GLY A 71 -4.98 -8.75 4.54
C GLY A 71 -6.31 -9.37 4.14
N LEU A 72 -6.32 -10.47 3.39
CA LEU A 72 -7.52 -11.07 2.84
C LEU A 72 -8.22 -11.95 3.88
N TYR A 73 -9.48 -11.61 4.19
CA TYR A 73 -10.34 -12.38 5.08
C TYR A 73 -11.78 -12.47 4.55
N ARG A 74 -12.50 -13.50 4.95
CA ARG A 74 -13.89 -13.75 4.59
C ARG A 74 -14.79 -13.25 5.71
N ASN A 75 -15.64 -12.29 5.38
CA ASN A 75 -16.74 -11.83 6.23
C ASN A 75 -18.05 -12.41 5.68
N GLU A 76 -18.66 -13.33 6.43
CA GLU A 76 -19.80 -14.13 5.98
C GLU A 76 -19.52 -14.84 4.65
N THR A 77 -20.04 -14.32 3.53
CA THR A 77 -19.88 -14.88 2.18
C THR A 77 -18.91 -14.07 1.30
N GLN A 78 -18.46 -12.91 1.75
CA GLN A 78 -17.65 -11.99 0.95
C GLN A 78 -16.22 -11.93 1.44
N TRP A 79 -15.27 -11.97 0.49
CA TRP A 79 -13.88 -11.69 0.77
C TRP A 79 -13.60 -10.19 0.77
N LYS A 80 -12.86 -9.72 1.78
CA LYS A 80 -12.56 -8.31 2.02
C LYS A 80 -11.11 -8.14 2.45
N TRP A 81 -10.61 -6.93 2.29
CA TRP A 81 -9.31 -6.54 2.85
C TRP A 81 -9.49 -6.03 4.28
N SER A 82 -8.59 -6.42 5.18
CA SER A 82 -8.55 -5.94 6.57
C SER A 82 -8.40 -4.41 6.64
N GLY A 83 -7.63 -3.85 5.71
CA GLY A 83 -7.49 -2.41 5.47
C GLY A 83 -8.75 -1.71 4.91
N GLY A 84 -9.81 -2.46 4.63
CA GLY A 84 -11.06 -1.99 4.03
C GLY A 84 -11.11 -2.21 2.52
N GLY A 85 -12.33 -2.19 1.98
CA GLY A 85 -12.61 -2.48 0.57
C GLY A 85 -12.94 -3.94 0.34
N ASP A 86 -13.72 -4.18 -0.71
CA ASP A 86 -14.06 -5.54 -1.12
C ASP A 86 -12.90 -6.14 -1.93
N ALA A 87 -12.68 -7.44 -1.76
CA ALA A 87 -11.70 -8.18 -2.56
C ALA A 87 -12.42 -8.89 -3.70
N SER A 88 -12.13 -8.47 -4.93
CA SER A 88 -12.68 -9.06 -6.16
C SER A 88 -11.55 -9.64 -7.03
N ASN A 89 -11.91 -10.54 -7.96
CA ASN A 89 -10.98 -11.17 -8.89
C ASN A 89 -9.75 -11.82 -8.21
N ILE A 90 -9.97 -12.42 -7.04
CA ILE A 90 -8.90 -13.04 -6.25
C ILE A 90 -8.32 -14.23 -7.05
N PRO A 91 -7.00 -14.29 -7.27
CA PRO A 91 -6.36 -15.34 -8.06
C PRO A 91 -6.16 -16.61 -7.22
N TRP A 92 -7.28 -17.20 -6.80
CA TRP A 92 -7.32 -18.47 -6.07
C TRP A 92 -6.56 -19.56 -6.82
N ALA A 93 -5.84 -20.41 -6.07
CA ALA A 93 -5.26 -21.61 -6.63
C ALA A 93 -6.38 -22.56 -7.13
N GLU A 94 -6.02 -23.53 -7.97
CA GLU A 94 -6.97 -24.52 -8.47
C GLU A 94 -7.65 -25.26 -7.30
N GLY A 95 -8.99 -25.21 -7.26
CA GLY A 95 -9.80 -25.82 -6.20
C GLY A 95 -10.05 -24.93 -4.98
N GLU A 96 -9.52 -23.70 -4.95
CA GLU A 96 -9.73 -22.72 -3.89
C GLU A 96 -10.79 -21.65 -4.28
N PRO A 97 -11.43 -20.99 -3.30
CA PRO A 97 -11.36 -21.26 -1.87
C PRO A 97 -12.27 -22.44 -1.48
N HIS A 98 -11.85 -23.22 -0.50
CA HIS A 98 -12.70 -24.23 0.12
C HIS A 98 -13.81 -23.56 0.96
N ASP A 99 -15.02 -24.11 0.96
CA ASP A 99 -16.14 -23.55 1.74
C ASP A 99 -16.13 -23.95 3.22
N TYR A 100 -14.96 -24.21 3.80
CA TYR A 100 -14.84 -24.51 5.22
C TYR A 100 -14.95 -23.23 6.03
N LEU A 101 -16.03 -23.07 6.82
CA LEU A 101 -16.23 -21.91 7.69
C LEU A 101 -15.04 -21.64 8.63
N SER A 102 -14.26 -22.67 9.00
CA SER A 102 -13.06 -22.53 9.82
C SER A 102 -11.86 -21.90 9.11
N GLU A 103 -11.89 -21.78 7.78
CA GLU A 103 -10.80 -21.25 6.94
C GLU A 103 -11.28 -19.95 6.30
N TRP A 104 -11.26 -18.89 7.11
CA TRP A 104 -11.80 -17.57 6.75
C TRP A 104 -10.71 -16.52 6.50
N VAL A 105 -9.44 -16.90 6.46
CA VAL A 105 -8.33 -16.01 6.08
C VAL A 105 -7.55 -16.62 4.93
N ALA A 106 -6.84 -15.81 4.15
CA ALA A 106 -6.05 -16.31 3.03
C ALA A 106 -4.54 -16.20 3.28
N SER A 107 -3.80 -17.14 2.71
CA SER A 107 -2.34 -17.09 2.58
C SER A 107 -1.94 -17.28 1.12
N VAL A 108 -0.78 -16.75 0.75
CA VAL A 108 -0.19 -16.91 -0.58
C VAL A 108 1.16 -17.59 -0.48
N CYS A 109 1.49 -18.45 -1.44
CA CYS A 109 2.83 -18.98 -1.64
C CYS A 109 3.18 -18.97 -3.13
N TRP A 110 4.32 -18.37 -3.46
CA TRP A 110 4.73 -18.21 -4.86
C TRP A 110 5.74 -19.25 -5.36
N GLN A 111 6.47 -19.92 -4.46
CA GLN A 111 7.54 -20.85 -4.85
C GLN A 111 7.66 -22.02 -3.87
N GLY A 112 7.82 -23.23 -4.40
CA GLY A 112 8.26 -24.41 -3.63
C GLY A 112 7.21 -25.02 -2.69
N CYS A 113 6.01 -24.44 -2.58
CA CYS A 113 4.91 -25.11 -1.89
C CYS A 113 4.35 -26.25 -2.73
N LYS A 114 3.85 -27.30 -2.07
CA LYS A 114 3.09 -28.37 -2.73
C LYS A 114 1.91 -27.82 -3.54
N TRP A 115 1.30 -26.76 -3.03
CA TRP A 115 0.23 -26.01 -3.69
C TRP A 115 0.66 -24.54 -3.75
N ILE A 116 0.87 -24.04 -4.96
CA ILE A 116 1.30 -22.67 -5.26
C ILE A 116 0.06 -21.81 -5.51
N GLY A 117 0.09 -20.55 -5.09
CA GLY A 117 -1.00 -19.59 -5.24
C GLY A 117 -1.73 -19.29 -3.92
N TRP A 118 -2.93 -18.75 -4.04
CA TRP A 118 -3.74 -18.24 -2.94
C TRP A 118 -4.66 -19.34 -2.41
N HIS A 119 -4.73 -19.48 -1.09
CA HIS A 119 -5.50 -20.51 -0.42
C HIS A 119 -6.18 -19.93 0.80
N ASN A 120 -7.43 -20.29 1.06
CA ASN A 120 -7.98 -20.06 2.38
C ASN A 120 -7.41 -21.11 3.35
N VAL A 121 -7.14 -20.68 4.57
CA VAL A 121 -6.42 -21.49 5.55
C VAL A 121 -6.94 -21.17 6.95
N LYS A 122 -6.70 -22.09 7.88
CA LYS A 122 -7.05 -21.88 9.30
C LYS A 122 -6.27 -20.68 9.86
N PRO A 123 -6.93 -19.72 10.51
CA PRO A 123 -6.27 -18.53 11.04
C PRO A 123 -5.29 -18.82 12.18
N SER A 124 -5.40 -20.00 12.80
CA SER A 124 -4.52 -20.46 13.88
C SER A 124 -3.14 -20.92 13.39
N ARG A 125 -2.87 -20.96 12.08
CA ARG A 125 -1.53 -21.22 11.57
C ARG A 125 -0.62 -20.03 11.88
N GLU A 126 0.64 -20.29 12.13
CA GLU A 126 1.64 -19.24 12.30
C GLU A 126 2.45 -19.11 11.02
N LEU A 127 2.36 -17.95 10.36
CA LEU A 127 3.05 -17.67 9.09
C LEU A 127 3.74 -16.29 9.16
N PRO A 128 4.83 -16.07 8.41
CA PRO A 128 5.30 -14.72 8.13
C PRO A 128 4.29 -13.96 7.30
N PHE A 129 4.44 -12.64 7.21
CA PHE A 129 3.36 -11.80 6.69
C PHE A 129 3.85 -10.50 6.09
N PHE A 130 2.98 -9.85 5.32
CA PHE A 130 3.25 -8.53 4.75
C PHE A 130 2.37 -7.47 5.41
N CYS A 131 2.98 -6.39 5.89
CA CYS A 131 2.25 -5.20 6.33
C CYS A 131 2.26 -4.13 5.24
N PHE A 132 1.19 -3.35 5.13
CA PHE A 132 1.13 -2.15 4.29
C PHE A 132 1.46 -0.91 5.13
N ASN A 133 2.21 0.02 4.54
CA ASN A 133 2.59 1.25 5.21
C ASN A 133 2.70 2.43 4.24
N LEU A 134 2.14 3.57 4.65
CA LEU A 134 2.33 4.87 4.03
C LEU A 134 2.89 5.85 5.08
N ILE A 135 3.45 6.96 4.62
CA ILE A 135 4.02 7.99 5.50
C ILE A 135 3.33 9.31 5.18
N VAL A 136 2.41 9.74 6.05
CA VAL A 136 1.77 11.07 5.92
C VAL A 136 2.69 12.13 6.51
N VAL A 137 3.08 13.09 5.68
CA VAL A 137 3.99 14.17 6.05
C VAL A 137 3.19 15.44 6.38
N GLU A 138 3.31 15.88 7.63
CA GLU A 138 2.42 16.87 8.24
C GLU A 138 2.84 18.34 8.11
N TYR A 139 3.77 18.65 7.22
CA TYR A 139 4.03 20.03 6.80
C TYR A 139 3.75 20.21 5.32
N GLU A 140 3.46 21.46 4.97
CA GLU A 140 2.94 21.78 3.65
C GLU A 140 4.08 22.10 2.67
N LYS A 141 4.07 21.44 1.52
CA LYS A 141 5.03 21.66 0.42
C LYS A 141 4.30 21.76 -0.92
N THR A 142 4.91 22.47 -1.86
CA THR A 142 4.51 22.37 -3.28
C THR A 142 4.69 20.94 -3.78
N TRP A 143 4.03 20.56 -4.86
CA TRP A 143 4.09 19.18 -5.35
C TRP A 143 5.53 18.76 -5.69
N GLU A 144 6.31 19.63 -6.35
CA GLU A 144 7.72 19.37 -6.68
C GLU A 144 8.59 19.24 -5.42
N GLN A 145 8.35 20.06 -4.39
CA GLN A 145 9.07 19.99 -3.11
C GLN A 145 8.70 18.72 -2.32
N ALA A 146 7.44 18.30 -2.34
CA ALA A 146 6.98 17.07 -1.72
C ALA A 146 7.61 15.84 -2.41
N MET A 147 7.68 15.86 -3.74
CA MET A 147 8.35 14.83 -4.54
C MET A 147 9.85 14.72 -4.21
N SER A 148 10.56 15.86 -4.10
CA SER A 148 11.98 15.87 -3.70
C SER A 148 12.13 15.29 -2.30
N TYR A 149 11.31 15.75 -1.36
CA TYR A 149 11.34 15.29 0.02
C TYR A 149 11.14 13.78 0.13
N CYS A 150 10.11 13.22 -0.50
CA CYS A 150 9.85 11.78 -0.42
C CYS A 150 10.99 10.94 -1.00
N ARG A 151 11.73 11.45 -2.00
CA ARG A 151 12.89 10.76 -2.58
C ARG A 151 14.14 10.86 -1.72
N GLU A 152 14.27 11.95 -0.95
CA GLU A 152 15.42 12.19 -0.08
C GLU A 152 15.28 11.43 1.24
N GLU A 153 14.09 11.45 1.86
CA GLU A 153 13.86 10.91 3.21
C GLU A 153 13.15 9.55 3.22
N HIS A 154 12.47 9.20 2.13
CA HIS A 154 11.66 7.98 1.99
C HIS A 154 11.93 7.32 0.62
N THR A 155 10.91 6.72 -0.03
CA THR A 155 11.05 6.15 -1.38
C THR A 155 10.57 7.13 -2.46
N ALA A 156 9.28 7.50 -2.43
CA ALA A 156 8.66 8.40 -3.40
C ALA A 156 7.30 8.90 -2.88
N LEU A 157 6.70 9.88 -3.58
CA LEU A 157 5.27 10.16 -3.42
C LEU A 157 4.46 8.91 -3.78
N THR A 158 3.43 8.62 -2.99
CA THR A 158 2.69 7.36 -3.12
C THR A 158 1.83 7.29 -4.37
N SER A 159 1.82 6.12 -5.00
CA SER A 159 0.71 5.65 -5.82
C SER A 159 -0.39 5.05 -4.94
N LEU A 160 -1.60 4.92 -5.47
CA LEU A 160 -2.71 4.18 -4.86
C LEU A 160 -3.23 3.18 -5.89
N ALA A 161 -2.82 1.93 -5.75
CA ALA A 161 -3.04 0.88 -6.75
C ALA A 161 -4.45 0.28 -6.70
N SER A 162 -5.22 0.55 -5.65
CA SER A 162 -6.58 0.03 -5.48
C SER A 162 -7.41 0.81 -4.48
N GLU A 163 -8.70 0.49 -4.42
CA GLU A 163 -9.61 0.99 -3.39
C GLU A 163 -9.10 0.67 -1.97
N ALA A 164 -8.52 -0.50 -1.75
CA ALA A 164 -8.01 -0.91 -0.44
C ALA A 164 -6.85 -0.02 0.03
N GLU A 165 -5.89 0.27 -0.84
CA GLU A 165 -4.81 1.21 -0.53
C GLU A 165 -5.33 2.63 -0.32
N GLN A 166 -6.31 3.06 -1.12
CA GLN A 166 -6.93 4.36 -0.96
C GLN A 166 -7.66 4.49 0.38
N LEU A 167 -8.40 3.46 0.81
CA LEU A 167 -9.08 3.44 2.10
C LEU A 167 -8.09 3.50 3.27
N LEU A 168 -6.94 2.83 3.16
CA LEU A 168 -5.84 2.96 4.12
C LEU A 168 -5.29 4.39 4.15
N ALA A 169 -4.98 4.98 2.99
CA ALA A 169 -4.54 6.37 2.92
C ALA A 169 -5.57 7.34 3.52
N LEU A 170 -6.88 7.09 3.28
CA LEU A 170 -7.96 7.92 3.78
C LEU A 170 -8.05 7.94 5.29
N ARG A 171 -7.81 6.82 5.97
CA ARG A 171 -7.79 6.73 7.44
C ARG A 171 -6.78 7.71 8.03
N GLU A 172 -5.61 7.81 7.40
CA GLU A 172 -4.49 8.62 7.90
C GLU A 172 -4.64 10.12 7.66
N ILE A 173 -5.38 10.53 6.62
CA ILE A 173 -5.57 11.94 6.28
C ILE A 173 -6.84 12.56 6.88
N LYS A 174 -7.66 11.79 7.62
CA LYS A 174 -8.84 12.33 8.32
C LYS A 174 -8.54 13.44 9.32
N PRO A 175 -7.47 13.39 10.16
CA PRO A 175 -7.24 14.37 11.21
C PRO A 175 -7.30 15.83 10.73
N ASN A 176 -7.84 16.73 11.55
CA ASN A 176 -8.04 18.14 11.18
C ASN A 176 -6.73 18.91 10.93
N ARG A 177 -5.62 18.42 11.50
CA ARG A 177 -4.27 18.96 11.28
C ARG A 177 -3.73 18.70 9.87
N ILE A 178 -4.33 17.75 9.14
CA ILE A 178 -4.02 17.48 7.73
C ILE A 178 -4.88 18.38 6.84
N THR A 179 -4.26 18.94 5.80
CA THR A 179 -4.93 19.74 4.77
C THR A 179 -6.13 18.99 4.16
N LYS A 180 -7.11 19.74 3.62
CA LYS A 180 -8.34 19.16 3.04
C LYS A 180 -8.08 18.16 1.91
N ARG A 181 -6.92 18.29 1.27
CA ARG A 181 -6.37 17.40 0.26
C ARG A 181 -4.87 17.27 0.48
N VAL A 182 -4.29 16.16 0.03
CA VAL A 182 -2.86 15.88 0.19
C VAL A 182 -2.24 15.50 -1.15
N TRP A 183 -0.96 15.83 -1.36
CA TRP A 183 -0.27 15.38 -2.55
C TRP A 183 -0.05 13.87 -2.56
N ILE A 184 -0.33 13.30 -3.72
CA ILE A 184 0.00 11.92 -4.10
C ILE A 184 0.89 11.98 -5.36
N GLY A 185 1.46 10.85 -5.76
CA GLY A 185 2.44 10.77 -6.85
C GLY A 185 1.86 10.98 -8.25
N LEU A 186 0.62 11.45 -8.39
CA LEU A 186 -0.07 11.54 -9.66
C LEU A 186 0.28 12.87 -10.36
N ARG A 187 0.66 12.79 -11.64
CA ARG A 187 1.08 13.95 -12.44
C ARG A 187 0.56 13.84 -13.87
N TYR A 188 0.10 14.97 -14.42
CA TYR A 188 -0.26 15.06 -15.84
C TYR A 188 0.96 15.47 -16.67
N LEU A 189 1.48 14.55 -17.48
CA LEU A 189 2.63 14.73 -18.37
C LEU A 189 2.43 13.92 -19.65
N ALA A 190 2.92 14.45 -20.78
CA ALA A 190 2.80 13.80 -22.09
C ALA A 190 1.35 13.38 -22.41
N ASP A 191 0.41 14.31 -22.18
CA ASP A 191 -1.02 14.17 -22.46
C ASP A 191 -1.71 12.98 -21.77
N ARG A 192 -1.20 12.58 -20.59
CA ARG A 192 -1.81 11.57 -19.74
C ARG A 192 -1.47 11.77 -18.27
N TRP A 193 -2.29 11.19 -17.40
CA TRP A 193 -1.94 11.01 -15.99
C TRP A 193 -1.01 9.81 -15.82
N LEU A 194 -0.04 9.94 -14.94
CA LEU A 194 0.88 8.88 -14.57
C LEU A 194 1.29 9.00 -13.10
N TRP A 195 1.62 7.86 -12.49
CA TRP A 195 2.31 7.85 -11.21
C TRP A 195 3.80 8.12 -11.42
N VAL A 196 4.38 9.06 -10.67
CA VAL A 196 5.79 9.45 -10.84
C VAL A 196 6.80 8.45 -10.29
N ASN A 197 6.34 7.44 -9.56
CA ASN A 197 7.12 6.25 -9.22
C ASN A 197 7.07 5.17 -10.32
N SER A 198 6.37 5.43 -11.43
CA SER A 198 6.19 4.53 -12.58
C SER A 198 5.29 3.32 -12.34
N ASP A 199 4.52 3.32 -11.24
CA ASP A 199 3.51 2.29 -11.03
C ASP A 199 2.41 2.37 -12.11
N PRO A 200 1.80 1.24 -12.47
CA PRO A 200 0.65 1.22 -13.37
C PRO A 200 -0.54 2.02 -12.80
N LEU A 201 -1.20 2.80 -13.66
CA LEU A 201 -2.45 3.49 -13.32
C LEU A 201 -3.64 2.56 -13.60
N GLU A 202 -3.80 1.52 -12.78
CA GLU A 202 -4.85 0.47 -12.94
C GLU A 202 -6.14 0.78 -12.17
N TYR A 203 -6.04 1.61 -11.13
CA TYR A 203 -7.15 2.09 -10.32
C TYR A 203 -7.27 3.60 -10.47
N GLU A 204 -8.49 4.11 -10.52
CA GLU A 204 -8.76 5.54 -10.63
C GLU A 204 -9.96 5.93 -9.76
N ALA A 205 -9.80 6.98 -8.95
CA ALA A 205 -10.84 7.47 -8.05
C ALA A 205 -11.25 8.93 -8.38
N TRP A 206 -11.37 9.27 -9.65
CA TRP A 206 -11.86 10.58 -10.08
C TRP A 206 -13.36 10.77 -9.78
N PRO A 207 -13.82 12.01 -9.53
CA PRO A 207 -15.25 12.32 -9.37
C PRO A 207 -16.06 11.91 -10.60
N LYS A 208 -17.17 11.19 -10.38
CA LYS A 208 -18.12 10.83 -11.45
C LYS A 208 -19.07 12.00 -11.72
N GLY A 209 -18.89 12.68 -12.86
CA GLY A 209 -19.76 13.76 -13.34
C GLY A 209 -19.23 15.16 -13.02
N GLY A 210 -19.10 15.98 -14.07
CA GLY A 210 -18.51 17.33 -14.06
C GLY A 210 -17.85 17.62 -15.40
N VAL A 211 -17.62 18.90 -15.74
CA VAL A 211 -16.78 19.25 -16.90
C VAL A 211 -15.41 18.65 -16.61
N GLN A 212 -14.97 17.70 -17.44
CA GLN A 212 -13.82 16.83 -17.19
C GLN A 212 -12.48 17.59 -17.33
N ASP A 213 -12.26 18.60 -16.50
CA ASP A 213 -11.04 19.43 -16.55
C ASP A 213 -9.78 18.62 -16.21
N HIS A 214 -9.95 17.47 -15.55
CA HIS A 214 -8.89 16.49 -15.32
C HIS A 214 -8.51 15.68 -16.57
N GLN A 215 -9.35 15.57 -17.61
CA GLN A 215 -8.99 14.76 -18.79
C GLN A 215 -7.93 15.43 -19.67
N CYS A 216 -7.93 16.76 -19.74
CA CYS A 216 -6.92 17.53 -20.47
C CYS A 216 -6.64 18.86 -19.77
N PRO A 217 -6.01 18.83 -18.57
CA PRO A 217 -5.77 20.01 -17.77
C PRO A 217 -4.77 20.97 -18.44
N ILE A 218 -5.23 22.18 -18.75
CA ILE A 218 -4.35 23.28 -19.17
C ILE A 218 -3.56 23.79 -17.95
N ARG A 219 -4.20 23.87 -16.79
CA ARG A 219 -3.63 24.19 -15.47
C ARG A 219 -3.95 23.06 -14.49
N ASN A 220 -3.40 23.11 -13.29
CA ASN A 220 -3.68 22.12 -12.24
C ASN A 220 -3.28 20.70 -12.68
N ARG A 221 -1.98 20.47 -12.87
CA ARG A 221 -1.42 19.22 -13.43
C ARG A 221 -0.88 18.26 -12.37
N CYS A 222 -1.19 18.50 -11.10
CA CYS A 222 -0.78 17.67 -9.97
C CYS A 222 -2.00 17.01 -9.36
N GLY A 223 -1.91 15.71 -9.04
CA GLY A 223 -3.01 15.00 -8.41
C GLY A 223 -2.93 15.07 -6.90
N ALA A 224 -4.08 15.26 -6.26
CA ALA A 224 -4.25 15.26 -4.82
C ALA A 224 -5.38 14.32 -4.41
N LEU A 225 -5.22 13.66 -3.25
CA LEU A 225 -6.29 12.87 -2.61
C LEU A 225 -7.06 13.77 -1.64
N THR A 226 -8.38 13.82 -1.77
CA THR A 226 -9.25 14.58 -0.84
C THR A 226 -9.70 13.72 0.35
N LYS A 227 -10.17 14.37 1.42
CA LYS A 227 -10.76 13.67 2.58
C LYS A 227 -12.04 12.90 2.25
N GLU A 228 -12.69 13.20 1.12
CA GLU A 228 -13.85 12.48 0.60
C GLU A 228 -13.48 11.18 -0.11
N GLY A 229 -12.18 10.94 -0.37
CA GLY A 229 -11.73 9.73 -1.04
C GLY A 229 -11.75 9.80 -2.55
N LEU A 230 -11.71 11.00 -3.12
CA LEU A 230 -11.61 11.21 -4.55
C LEU A 230 -10.28 11.89 -4.90
N TRP A 231 -9.86 11.70 -6.15
CA TRP A 231 -8.70 12.39 -6.70
C TRP A 231 -9.13 13.71 -7.35
N GLU A 232 -8.34 14.75 -7.16
CA GLU A 232 -8.52 16.04 -7.81
C GLU A 232 -7.24 16.46 -8.52
N ASN A 233 -7.38 17.15 -9.65
CA ASN A 233 -6.27 17.85 -10.26
C ASN A 233 -6.16 19.25 -9.62
N TRP A 234 -4.97 19.61 -9.15
CA TRP A 234 -4.74 20.79 -8.32
C TRP A 234 -3.50 21.58 -8.75
N ASP A 235 -3.43 22.85 -8.34
CA ASP A 235 -2.30 23.73 -8.66
C ASP A 235 -1.05 23.24 -7.94
N CYS A 236 -0.03 22.86 -8.71
CA CYS A 236 1.22 22.32 -8.21
C CYS A 236 1.97 23.29 -7.27
N GLN A 237 1.70 24.60 -7.38
CA GLN A 237 2.31 25.64 -6.54
C GLN A 237 1.65 25.80 -5.17
N ASP A 238 0.49 25.18 -4.95
CA ASP A 238 -0.14 25.17 -3.63
C ASP A 238 0.67 24.30 -2.67
N LYS A 239 0.68 24.70 -1.40
CA LYS A 239 1.35 23.94 -0.34
C LYS A 239 0.33 23.05 0.35
N LEU A 240 0.56 21.74 0.31
CA LEU A 240 -0.30 20.74 0.93
C LEU A 240 0.54 19.76 1.73
N ASN A 241 -0.06 19.09 2.71
CA ASN A 241 0.49 17.84 3.24
C ASN A 241 0.56 16.79 2.14
N PHE A 242 1.33 15.73 2.33
CA PHE A 242 1.59 14.77 1.27
C PHE A 242 1.91 13.38 1.81
N ILE A 243 1.77 12.37 0.96
CA ILE A 243 1.96 10.97 1.35
C ILE A 243 3.16 10.38 0.61
N CYS A 244 4.14 9.90 1.37
CA CYS A 244 5.28 9.10 0.90
C CYS A 244 5.11 7.61 1.27
N TYR A 245 6.09 6.77 0.92
CA TYR A 245 6.19 5.37 1.37
C TYR A 245 7.64 4.87 1.46
#